data_AF-A0AAV0TXD0-F1
#
_entry.id   AF-A0AAV0TXD0-F1
#
_cell.length_a   1.000
_cell.length_b   1.000
_cell.length_c   1.000
_cell.angle_alpha   90.00
_cell.angle_beta   90.00
_cell.angle_gamma   90.00
#
_symmetry.space_group_name_H-M   'P 1'
#
loop_
_entity.id
_entity.type
_entity.pdbx_description
1 polymer ?
#
loop_
_entity_poly.entity_id
_entity_poly.type
_entity_poly.pdbx_seq_one_letter_code
_entity_poly.pdbx_strand_id
1 'polypeptide(L)'
;MSSGAIGDDTDKLRQLRIGKANRRIRRLLGLPVSVQDEQLEQPMAYALGSHRTIAAWQHFSGVDPRAAYNESTTNQFTRCDNVHYVHY
;
A
#
# COMPACT_ATOMS: atom_id res chain seq x y z
N MET A 1 -20.29 21.26 -27.56
CA MET A 1 -19.05 21.64 -26.85
C MET A 1 -19.29 21.47 -25.35
N SER A 2 -18.35 20.79 -24.67
CA SER A 2 -18.23 20.63 -23.20
C SER A 2 -19.05 19.53 -22.52
N SER A 3 -18.51 18.30 -22.53
CA SER A 3 -18.88 17.19 -21.63
C SER A 3 -17.68 16.70 -20.79
N GLY A 4 -16.59 17.46 -20.72
CA GLY A 4 -15.29 17.00 -20.21
C GLY A 4 -14.98 17.32 -18.74
N ALA A 5 -15.75 18.18 -18.07
CA ALA A 5 -15.36 18.73 -16.77
C ALA A 5 -15.72 17.84 -15.56
N ILE A 6 -16.85 17.13 -15.61
CA ILE A 6 -17.37 16.40 -14.44
C ILE A 6 -16.60 15.09 -14.17
N GLY A 7 -16.12 14.43 -15.24
CA GLY A 7 -15.30 13.20 -15.11
C GLY A 7 -13.91 13.47 -14.54
N ASP A 8 -13.27 14.55 -14.98
CA ASP A 8 -11.89 14.90 -14.61
C ASP A 8 -11.75 15.27 -13.12
N ASP A 9 -12.69 16.03 -12.56
CA ASP A 9 -12.66 16.38 -11.13
C ASP A 9 -12.94 15.18 -10.22
N THR A 10 -13.82 14.26 -10.66
CA THR A 10 -14.10 13.02 -9.92
C THR A 10 -12.87 12.11 -9.89
N ASP A 11 -12.15 12.00 -11.01
CA ASP A 11 -10.93 11.21 -11.10
C ASP A 11 -9.78 11.81 -10.28
N LYS A 12 -9.61 13.13 -10.29
CA LYS A 12 -8.64 13.81 -9.42
C LYS A 12 -8.92 13.53 -7.95
N LEU A 13 -10.17 13.65 -7.52
CA LEU A 13 -10.58 13.35 -6.14
C LEU A 13 -10.32 11.88 -5.77
N ARG A 14 -10.57 10.95 -6.71
CA ARG A 14 -10.26 9.53 -6.52
C ARG A 14 -8.76 9.30 -6.35
N GLN A 15 -7.93 9.88 -7.21
CA GLN A 15 -6.48 9.76 -7.13
C GLN A 15 -5.92 10.33 -5.82
N LEU A 16 -6.44 11.48 -5.37
CA LEU A 16 -6.08 12.06 -4.08
C LEU A 16 -6.41 11.13 -2.91
N ARG A 17 -7.60 10.49 -2.91
CA ARG A 17 -7.98 9.52 -1.87
C ARG A 17 -7.08 8.29 -1.87
N ILE A 18 -6.76 7.75 -3.06
CA ILE A 18 -5.84 6.61 -3.21
C ILE A 18 -4.45 6.98 -2.69
N GLY A 19 -3.93 8.15 -3.06
CA GLY A 19 -2.64 8.65 -2.58
C GLY A 19 -2.59 8.76 -1.05
N LYS A 20 -3.64 9.33 -0.43
CA LYS A 20 -3.77 9.42 1.04
C LYS A 20 -3.85 8.04 1.70
N ALA A 21 -4.64 7.12 1.14
CA ALA A 21 -4.74 5.75 1.65
C ALA A 21 -3.38 5.02 1.59
N ASN A 22 -2.68 5.10 0.46
CA ASN A 22 -1.37 4.46 0.28
C ASN A 22 -0.33 5.01 1.26
N ARG A 23 -0.27 6.32 1.47
CA ARG A 23 0.63 6.94 2.47
C ARG A 23 0.34 6.42 3.88
N ARG A 24 -0.93 6.31 4.25
CA ARG A 24 -1.36 5.81 5.56
C ARG A 24 -0.89 4.39 5.80
N ILE A 25 -1.16 3.49 4.86
CA ILE A 25 -0.74 2.09 4.92
C ILE A 25 0.78 2.00 5.06
N ARG A 26 1.53 2.75 4.24
CA ARG A 26 3.00 2.75 4.31
C ARG A 26 3.53 3.19 5.66
N ARG A 27 3.02 4.28 6.25
CA ARG A 27 3.47 4.70 7.60
C ARG A 27 3.14 3.68 8.67
N LEU A 28 1.93 3.10 8.63
CA LEU A 28 1.51 2.06 9.59
C LEU A 28 2.36 0.79 9.50
N LEU A 29 2.93 0.50 8.33
CA LEU A 29 3.86 -0.61 8.11
C LEU A 29 5.34 -0.25 8.32
N GLY A 30 5.65 0.98 8.75
CA GLY A 30 7.04 1.45 8.89
C GLY A 30 7.80 1.56 7.57
N LEU A 31 7.09 1.81 6.46
CA LEU A 31 7.65 1.98 5.12
C LEU A 31 7.86 3.46 4.80
N PRO A 32 8.90 3.81 4.01
CA PRO A 32 9.18 5.20 3.66
C PRO A 32 8.06 5.79 2.80
N VAL A 33 7.74 7.06 3.03
CA VAL A 33 6.77 7.86 2.25
C VAL A 33 7.43 9.13 1.74
N SER A 34 7.06 9.57 0.53
CA SER A 34 7.59 10.78 -0.11
C SER A 34 7.12 12.09 0.53
N VAL A 35 6.01 12.07 1.27
CA VAL A 35 5.43 13.24 1.94
C VAL A 35 5.16 12.90 3.41
N GLN A 36 5.85 13.58 4.32
CA GLN A 36 5.84 13.31 5.76
C GLN A 36 4.85 14.19 6.53
N ASP A 37 4.39 15.29 5.96
CA ASP A 37 3.74 16.36 6.74
C ASP A 37 2.21 16.26 6.86
N GLU A 38 1.55 15.38 6.11
CA GLU A 38 0.11 15.18 6.31
C GLU A 38 -0.14 14.37 7.60
N GLN A 39 -0.93 14.92 8.52
CA GLN A 39 -1.40 14.23 9.70
C GLN A 39 -2.31 13.08 9.25
N LEU A 40 -1.94 11.84 9.57
CA LEU A 40 -2.76 10.68 9.24
C LEU A 40 -3.91 10.59 10.23
N GLU A 41 -5.14 10.70 9.74
CA GLU A 41 -6.31 10.48 10.58
C GLU A 41 -6.45 9.01 10.98
N GLN A 42 -6.79 8.79 12.25
CA GLN A 42 -7.22 7.50 12.80
C GLN A 42 -6.25 6.34 12.53
N PRO A 43 -4.93 6.47 12.79
CA PRO A 43 -3.94 5.44 12.46
C PRO A 43 -4.28 4.06 13.06
N MET A 44 -4.86 4.05 14.27
CA MET A 44 -5.28 2.83 14.96
C MET A 44 -6.41 2.09 14.24
N ALA A 45 -7.36 2.78 13.61
CA ALA A 45 -8.50 2.15 12.94
C ALA A 45 -8.09 1.45 11.62
N TYR A 46 -6.94 1.85 11.05
CA TYR A 46 -6.46 1.35 9.76
C TYR A 46 -5.18 0.50 9.88
N ALA A 47 -4.68 0.28 11.11
CA ALA A 47 -3.53 -0.58 11.36
C ALA A 47 -3.89 -2.07 11.18
N LEU A 48 -2.93 -2.90 10.77
CA LEU A 48 -3.11 -4.35 10.61
C LEU A 48 -3.25 -5.12 11.95
N GLY A 49 -3.64 -4.43 13.03
CA GLY A 49 -3.54 -4.94 14.39
C GLY A 49 -2.08 -5.16 14.83
N SER A 50 -1.89 -5.67 16.04
CA SER A 50 -0.57 -5.93 16.62
C SER A 50 -0.17 -7.41 16.61
N HIS A 51 -1.07 -8.32 16.21
CA HIS A 51 -0.84 -9.77 16.26
C HIS A 51 0.22 -10.27 15.26
N ARG A 52 0.50 -9.52 14.19
CA ARG A 52 1.42 -9.91 13.13
C ARG A 52 2.34 -8.75 12.79
N THR A 53 3.64 -9.00 12.81
CA THR A 53 4.64 -8.03 12.37
C THR A 53 4.74 -7.98 10.85
N ILE A 54 5.26 -6.88 10.30
CA ILE A 54 5.53 -6.78 8.85
C ILE A 54 6.52 -7.86 8.40
N ALA A 55 7.48 -8.23 9.25
CA ALA A 55 8.45 -9.30 8.98
C ALA A 55 7.75 -10.68 8.87
N ALA A 56 6.79 -10.98 9.74
CA ALA A 56 6.00 -12.21 9.63
C ALA A 56 5.17 -12.25 8.34
N TRP A 57 4.59 -11.10 7.95
CA TRP A 57 3.87 -10.98 6.68
C TRP A 57 4.80 -11.16 5.47
N GLN A 58 5.99 -10.54 5.48
CA GLN A 58 7.00 -10.69 4.43
C GLN A 58 7.42 -12.16 4.28
N HIS A 59 7.69 -12.85 5.39
CA HIS A 59 8.06 -14.26 5.36
C HIS A 59 6.95 -15.16 4.84
N PHE A 60 5.69 -14.91 5.25
CA PHE A 60 4.53 -15.66 4.77
C PHE A 60 4.23 -15.43 3.28
N SER A 61 4.31 -14.18 2.83
CA SER A 61 3.92 -13.78 1.47
C SER A 61 5.05 -13.93 0.45
N GLY A 62 6.32 -13.92 0.88
CA GLY A 62 7.49 -13.80 0.01
C GLY A 62 7.61 -12.41 -0.63
N VAL A 63 6.74 -11.46 -0.27
CA VAL A 63 6.72 -10.11 -0.86
C VAL A 63 7.58 -9.17 -0.03
N ASP A 64 8.57 -8.55 -0.66
CA ASP A 64 9.24 -7.39 -0.09
C ASP A 64 8.50 -6.10 -0.52
N PRO A 65 7.80 -5.40 0.40
CA PRO A 65 7.09 -4.16 0.10
C PRO A 65 8.02 -2.96 -0.12
N ARG A 66 9.35 -3.16 0.04
CA ARG A 66 10.40 -2.20 -0.31
C ARG A 66 11.04 -2.48 -1.67
N ALA A 67 10.69 -3.57 -2.33
CA ALA A 67 11.20 -3.86 -3.66
C ALA A 67 10.89 -2.72 -4.63
N ALA A 68 11.88 -2.34 -5.44
CA ALA A 68 11.69 -1.34 -6.47
C ALA A 68 10.62 -1.81 -7.47
N TYR A 69 9.87 -0.86 -8.03
CA TYR A 69 8.96 -1.18 -9.13
C TYR A 69 9.76 -1.58 -10.36
N ASN A 70 9.44 -2.75 -10.93
CA ASN A 70 10.06 -3.23 -12.14
C ASN A 70 9.02 -3.26 -13.27
N GLU A 71 9.12 -2.27 -14.16
CA GLU A 71 8.24 -2.09 -15.32
C GLU A 71 8.40 -3.21 -16.36
N SER A 72 9.50 -3.96 -16.33
CA SER A 72 9.77 -5.03 -17.31
C SER A 72 9.02 -6.34 -17.06
N THR A 73 8.31 -6.46 -15.93
CA THR A 73 7.57 -7.67 -15.54
C THR A 73 6.08 -7.38 -15.43
N THR A 74 5.23 -8.18 -16.13
CA THR A 74 3.76 -8.09 -16.04
C THR A 74 3.24 -8.28 -14.61
N ASN A 75 3.98 -9.04 -13.79
CA ASN A 75 3.70 -9.25 -12.38
C ASN A 75 4.88 -8.80 -11.53
N GLN A 76 4.75 -7.69 -10.80
CA GLN A 76 5.79 -7.20 -9.90
C GLN A 76 6.09 -8.20 -8.76
N PHE A 77 5.05 -8.91 -8.31
CA PHE A 77 5.17 -9.94 -7.29
C PHE A 77 4.61 -11.23 -7.86
N THR A 78 5.49 -12.21 -8.09
CA THR A 78 5.09 -13.55 -8.50
C THR A 78 5.34 -14.48 -7.34
N ARG A 79 4.33 -15.29 -7.01
CA ARG A 79 4.44 -16.28 -5.96
C ARG A 79 4.06 -17.63 -6.52
N CYS A 80 5.09 -18.40 -6.91
CA CYS A 80 4.93 -19.77 -7.41
C CYS A 80 5.32 -20.82 -6.36
N ASP A 81 5.69 -20.39 -5.16
CA ASP A 81 6.26 -21.26 -4.13
C ASP A 81 5.27 -21.62 -3.01
N ASN A 82 5.61 -22.70 -2.29
CA ASN A 82 4.83 -23.22 -1.18
C ASN A 82 4.67 -22.18 -0.06
N VAL A 83 3.46 -22.12 0.52
CA VAL A 83 3.16 -21.25 1.66
C VAL A 83 3.80 -21.83 2.92
N HIS A 84 4.65 -21.06 3.60
CA HIS A 84 5.16 -21.44 4.91
C HIS A 84 4.28 -20.83 6.00
N TYR A 85 3.66 -21.69 6.81
CA TYR A 85 2.91 -21.24 7.97
C TYR A 85 3.85 -20.67 9.03
N VAL A 86 3.54 -19.47 9.52
CA VAL A 86 4.31 -18.80 10.57
C VAL A 86 3.52 -18.89 11.88
N HIS A 87 4.12 -19.52 12.90
CA HIS A 87 3.53 -19.61 14.23
C HIS A 87 3.47 -18.23 14.91
N TYR A 88 2.49 -18.07 15.82
CA TYR A 88 2.27 -16.86 16.62
C TYR A 88 3.30 -16.74 17.74
#